data_AF-A0A0F9SIX3-F1
#
_entry.id   AF-A0A0F9SIX3-F1
#
_cell.length_a   1.000
_cell.length_b   1.000
_cell.length_c   1.000
_cell.angle_alpha   90.00
_cell.angle_beta   90.00
_cell.angle_gamma   90.00
#
_symmetry.space_group_name_H-M   'P 1'
#
loop_
_entity.id
_entity.type
_entity.pdbx_description
1 polymer ?
#
loop_
_entity_poly.entity_id
_entity_poly.type
_entity_poly.pdbx_seq_one_letter_code
_entity_poly.pdbx_strand_id
1 'polypeptide(L)' 'MGTKNNPTPNDCYDKAEPDEPMFILLARDPHAPALVELWANLRQLHGRPEDDMDGGKIDEARACATAMVD' A
#
# COMPACT_ATOMS: atom_id res chain seq x y z
N MET A 1 9.39 -2.54 -2.39
CA MET A 1 8.74 -1.56 -1.52
C MET A 1 9.26 -0.18 -1.90
N GLY A 2 8.38 0.63 -2.50
CA GLY A 2 8.71 2.00 -2.85
C GLY A 2 9.02 2.81 -1.60
N THR A 3 10.09 3.57 -1.65
CA THR A 3 10.37 4.59 -0.64
C THR A 3 10.43 5.94 -1.35
N LYS A 4 10.36 7.03 -0.58
CA LYS A 4 10.53 8.37 -1.15
C LYS A 4 11.83 8.52 -1.97
N ASN A 5 12.87 7.75 -1.64
CA ASN A 5 14.17 7.79 -2.33
C ASN A 5 14.29 6.73 -3.45
N ASN A 6 13.34 5.80 -3.55
CA ASN A 6 13.32 4.75 -4.55
C ASN A 6 11.85 4.45 -4.93
N PRO A 7 11.23 5.27 -5.81
CA PRO A 7 9.83 5.12 -6.16
C PRO A 7 9.59 3.79 -6.89
N THR A 8 8.42 3.19 -6.66
CA THR A 8 7.99 1.97 -7.34
C THR A 8 6.83 2.26 -8.29
N PRO A 9 6.52 1.35 -9.25
CA PRO A 9 5.42 1.54 -10.21
C PRO A 9 4.03 1.74 -9.56
N ASN A 10 3.88 1.32 -8.30
CA ASN A 10 2.65 1.49 -7.52
C ASN A 10 2.77 2.65 -6.52
N ASP A 11 3.37 3.77 -6.93
CA ASP A 11 3.42 4.95 -6.09
C ASP A 11 2.01 5.55 -5.93
N CYS A 12 1.44 5.36 -4.74
CA CYS A 12 0.14 5.93 -4.37
C CYS A 12 0.16 7.46 -4.33
N TYR A 13 1.34 8.06 -4.11
CA TYR A 13 1.50 9.50 -4.05
C TYR A 13 1.32 10.14 -5.42
N ASP A 14 1.89 9.52 -6.47
CA ASP A 14 1.78 10.00 -7.85
C ASP A 14 0.37 9.79 -8.44
N LYS A 15 -0.39 8.83 -7.91
CA LYS A 15 -1.74 8.49 -8.36
C LYS A 15 -2.84 9.21 -7.58
N ALA A 16 -2.51 9.92 -6.52
CA ALA A 16 -3.49 10.66 -5.73
C ALA A 16 -4.08 11.81 -6.54
N GLU A 17 -5.39 12.04 -6.43
CA GLU A 17 -6.02 13.21 -7.03
C GLU A 17 -5.54 14.50 -6.34
N PRO A 18 -5.54 15.67 -7.02
CA PRO A 18 -4.96 16.91 -6.49
C PRO A 18 -5.47 17.34 -5.10
N ASP A 19 -6.72 17.01 -4.78
CA ASP A 19 -7.38 17.35 -3.51
C ASP A 19 -7.72 16.12 -2.66
N GLU A 20 -7.16 14.96 -2.97
CA GLU A 20 -7.42 13.73 -2.21
C GLU A 20 -6.75 13.80 -0.83
N PRO A 21 -7.50 13.62 0.28
CA PRO A 21 -6.91 13.59 1.61
C PRO A 21 -6.01 12.36 1.77
N MET A 22 -4.75 12.60 2.17
CA MET A 22 -3.77 11.53 2.38
C MET A 22 -3.34 11.42 3.84
N PHE A 23 -3.05 10.20 4.28
CA PHE A 23 -2.40 9.91 5.56
C PHE A 23 -1.30 8.88 5.34
N ILE A 24 -0.17 9.04 6.04
CA ILE A 24 1.00 8.17 5.90
C ILE A 24 1.19 7.38 7.19
N LEU A 25 1.24 6.06 7.07
CA LEU A 25 1.62 5.14 8.14
C LEU A 25 3.12 4.87 8.07
N LEU A 26 3.80 4.94 9.22
CA LEU A 26 5.23 4.68 9.32
C LEU A 26 5.48 3.36 10.07
N ALA A 27 6.55 2.65 9.74
CA ALA A 27 6.86 1.35 10.37
C ALA A 27 6.94 1.41 11.91
N ARG A 28 7.34 2.56 12.46
CA ARG A 28 7.39 2.80 13.91
C ARG A 28 6.01 2.94 14.57
N ASP A 29 4.95 3.12 13.80
CA ASP A 29 3.59 3.20 14.31
C ASP A 29 3.13 1.76 14.62
N PRO A 30 2.80 1.41 15.88
CA PRO A 30 2.61 0.01 16.30
C PRO A 30 1.58 -0.80 15.51
N HIS A 31 0.58 -0.12 14.95
CA HIS A 31 -0.52 -0.75 14.21
C HIS A 31 -0.38 -0.64 12.69
N ALA A 32 0.64 0.05 12.18
CA ALA A 32 0.80 0.24 10.74
C ALA A 32 0.91 -1.08 9.96
N PRO A 33 1.72 -2.10 10.38
CA PRO A 33 1.80 -3.36 9.66
C PRO A 33 0.42 -4.04 9.52
N ALA A 34 -0.34 -4.10 10.62
CA ALA A 34 -1.65 -4.73 10.65
C ALA A 34 -2.68 -4.00 9.77
N LEU A 35 -2.62 -2.66 9.71
CA LEU A 35 -3.51 -1.87 8.87
C LEU A 35 -3.21 -2.05 7.38
N VAL A 36 -1.93 -2.15 7.00
CA VAL A 36 -1.52 -2.40 5.60
C VAL A 36 -1.95 -3.80 5.15
N GLU A 37 -1.76 -4.82 5.99
CA GLU A 37 -2.28 -6.18 5.72
C GLU A 37 -3.81 -6.20 5.59
N LEU A 38 -4.52 -5.51 6.50
CA LEU A 38 -5.97 -5.41 6.43
C LEU A 38 -6.43 -4.76 5.11
N TRP A 39 -5.77 -3.67 4.68
CA TRP A 39 -6.05 -3.03 3.40
C TRP A 39 -5.86 -4.01 2.24
N ALA A 40 -4.75 -4.76 2.20
CA ALA A 40 -4.47 -5.73 1.14
C ALA A 40 -5.56 -6.82 1.07
N ASN A 41 -6.01 -7.33 2.22
CA ASN A 41 -7.06 -8.34 2.29
C ASN A 41 -8.42 -7.79 1.85
N LEU A 42 -8.79 -6.58 2.27
CA LEU A 42 -10.04 -5.94 1.84
C LEU A 42 -10.03 -5.62 0.34
N ARG A 43 -8.87 -5.19 -0.18
CA ARG A 43 -8.68 -4.95 -1.62
C ARG A 43 -8.82 -6.25 -2.41
N GLN A 44 -8.28 -7.37 -1.92
CA GLN A 44 -8.45 -8.67 -2.55
C GLN A 44 -9.90 -9.14 -2.56
N LEU A 45 -10.64 -8.90 -1.47
CA LEU A 45 -12.00 -9.39 -1.28
C LEU A 45 -13.07 -8.54 -2.00
N HIS A 46 -12.88 -7.21 -2.04
CA HIS A 46 -13.89 -6.25 -2.50
C HIS A 46 -13.42 -5.36 -3.64
N GLY A 47 -12.13 -5.40 -3.99
CA GLY A 47 -11.59 -4.63 -5.10
C GLY A 47 -12.16 -5.09 -6.43
N ARG A 48 -12.21 -4.17 -7.40
CA ARG A 48 -12.56 -4.55 -8.76
C ARG A 48 -11.36 -5.27 -9.40
N PRO A 49 -11.56 -6.36 -10.15
CA PRO A 49 -10.45 -7.08 -10.80
C PRO A 49 -9.56 -6.17 -11.66
N GLU A 50 -10.15 -5.18 -12.33
CA GLU A 50 -9.42 -4.17 -13.12
C GLU A 50 -8.47 -3.30 -12.30
N ASP A 51 -8.74 -3.08 -11.01
CA ASP A 51 -7.96 -2.19 -10.15
C ASP A 51 -6.57 -2.76 -9.80
N ASP A 52 -6.42 -4.07 -9.99
CA ASP A 52 -5.21 -4.84 -9.70
C ASP A 52 -4.81 -5.72 -10.89
N MET A 53 -5.22 -5.34 -12.11
CA MET A 53 -4.85 -6.09 -13.34
C MET A 53 -3.34 -6.13 -13.59
N ASP A 54 -2.58 -5.20 -13.02
CA ASP A 54 -1.11 -5.22 -13.02
C ASP A 54 -0.53 -6.14 -11.93
N GLY A 55 -1.39 -6.76 -11.11
CA GLY A 55 -1.10 -7.83 -10.13
C GLY A 55 -0.20 -7.47 -8.96
N GLY A 56 0.33 -6.25 -8.92
CA GLY A 56 1.44 -5.91 -8.03
C GLY A 56 1.07 -5.20 -6.73
N LYS A 57 -0.12 -4.58 -6.61
CA LYS A 57 -0.38 -3.67 -5.47
C LYS A 57 -0.63 -4.43 -4.18
N ILE A 58 -1.41 -5.51 -4.23
CA ILE A 58 -1.70 -6.35 -3.06
C ILE A 58 -0.41 -7.00 -2.56
N ASP A 59 0.40 -7.55 -3.47
CA ASP A 59 1.66 -8.21 -3.11
C ASP A 59 2.70 -7.20 -2.60
N GLU A 60 2.78 -6.01 -3.19
CA GLU A 60 3.64 -4.94 -2.70
C GLU A 60 3.21 -4.45 -1.31
N ALA A 61 1.90 -4.34 -1.05
CA ALA A 61 1.40 -3.98 0.27
C ALA A 61 1.73 -5.04 1.34
N ARG A 62 1.59 -6.32 1.02
CA ARG A 62 1.99 -7.43 1.92
C ARG A 62 3.48 -7.45 2.20
N ALA A 63 4.30 -7.23 1.17
CA ALA A 63 5.74 -7.11 1.33
C ALA A 63 6.12 -5.88 2.19
N CYS A 64 5.39 -4.77 2.04
CA CYS A 64 5.55 -3.59 2.87
C CYS A 64 5.21 -3.89 4.34
N ALA A 65 4.05 -4.49 4.61
CA ALA A 65 3.65 -4.83 5.97
C ALA A 65 4.65 -5.78 6.65
N THR A 66 5.17 -6.77 5.92
CA THR A 66 6.25 -7.65 6.42
C THR A 66 7.48 -6.83 6.81
N ALA A 67 7.95 -5.95 5.92
CA ALA A 67 9.12 -5.10 6.18
C ALA A 67 8.91 -4.05 7.28
N MET A 68 7.67 -3.78 7.72
CA MET A 68 7.39 -2.89 8.85
C MET A 68 7.52 -3.59 10.21
N VAL A 69 7.58 -4.93 10.24
CA VAL A 69 7.72 -5.74 11.47
C VAL A 69 9.19 -6.08 11.75
N ASP A 70 10.02 -6.15 10.71
CA ASP A 70 11.47 -6.41 10.78
C ASP A 70 12.28 -5.20 11.29
#